data_AF-A0A8J8FLT2-F1
#
_entry.id   AF-A0A8J8FLT2-F1
#
_cell.length_a   1.000
_cell.length_b   1.000
_cell.length_c   1.000
_cell.angle_alpha   90.00
_cell.angle_beta   90.00
_cell.angle_gamma   90.00
#
_symmetry.space_group_name_H-M   'P 1'
#
loop_
_entity.id
_entity.type
_entity.pdbx_description
1 polymer ?
#
loop_
_entity_poly.entity_id
_entity_poly.type
_entity_poly.pdbx_seq_one_letter_code
_entity_poly.pdbx_strand_id
1 'polypeptide(L)'
;MKRLNVPHYADNLKERLLSFFSRTKSDQEERQLYGVLLASAYSTRNESVISNIVYIARDYVDVSTINAAKSAAALAEIKLDYKGLPRLESDIYIYSHNEGYVQAFDVPTTPAEIKENQKDDMNFQLFLLAASFITDFDNYLKMLKQQKSGSTYALNTVIPIAAIIQTIAEIT
;
A
#
# COMPACT_ATOMS: atom_id res chain seq x y z
N MET A 1 -2.62 -13.14 10.88
CA MET A 1 -2.09 -12.04 11.72
C MET A 1 -1.29 -12.45 12.97
N LYS A 2 -1.28 -13.72 13.42
CA LYS A 2 -0.54 -14.14 14.64
C LYS A 2 0.97 -13.88 14.62
N ARG A 3 1.57 -13.64 13.44
CA ARG A 3 3.01 -13.35 13.27
C ARG A 3 3.36 -11.86 13.31
N LEU A 4 2.37 -10.96 13.29
CA LEU A 4 2.66 -9.54 13.39
C LEU A 4 3.16 -9.25 14.81
N ASN A 5 4.45 -8.93 14.95
CA ASN A 5 5.09 -8.78 16.25
C ASN A 5 4.76 -7.41 16.86
N VAL A 6 3.54 -7.24 17.35
CA VAL A 6 3.10 -6.01 18.02
C VAL A 6 3.16 -6.20 19.54
N PRO A 7 3.67 -5.23 20.31
CA PRO A 7 3.65 -5.27 21.78
C PRO A 7 2.25 -5.51 22.35
N HIS A 8 2.18 -6.15 23.52
CA HIS A 8 0.90 -6.50 24.17
C HIS A 8 -0.03 -5.31 24.39
N TYR A 9 0.51 -4.13 24.70
CA TYR A 9 -0.29 -2.91 24.89
C TYR A 9 -1.02 -2.44 23.62
N ALA A 10 -0.65 -2.98 22.45
CA ALA A 10 -1.20 -2.65 21.15
C ALA A 10 -1.85 -3.85 20.44
N ASP A 11 -2.23 -4.90 21.20
CA ASP A 11 -2.95 -6.06 20.65
C ASP A 11 -4.29 -5.67 19.99
N ASN A 12 -4.92 -4.58 20.44
CA ASN A 12 -6.12 -4.00 19.83
C ASN A 12 -5.93 -3.60 18.34
N LEU A 13 -4.70 -3.26 17.91
CA LEU A 13 -4.40 -2.94 16.52
C LEU A 13 -4.53 -4.19 15.63
N LYS A 14 -4.08 -5.35 16.12
CA LYS A 14 -4.24 -6.64 15.42
C LYS A 14 -5.71 -7.01 15.29
N GLU A 15 -6.49 -6.84 16.36
CA GLU A 15 -7.93 -7.14 16.36
C GLU A 15 -8.69 -6.25 15.38
N ARG A 16 -8.37 -4.94 15.38
CA ARG A 16 -8.94 -4.00 14.42
C ARG A 16 -8.61 -4.37 12.98
N LEU A 17 -7.34 -4.70 12.70
CA LEU A 17 -6.95 -5.19 11.37
C LEU A 17 -7.77 -6.43 10.98
N LEU A 18 -7.82 -7.45 11.85
CA LEU A 18 -8.61 -8.68 11.61
C LEU A 18 -10.08 -8.40 11.31
N SER A 19 -10.66 -7.37 11.92
CA SER A 19 -12.06 -7.01 11.72
C SER A 19 -12.38 -6.58 10.28
N PHE A 20 -11.41 -6.04 9.53
CA PHE A 20 -11.60 -5.69 8.12
C PHE A 20 -11.66 -6.94 7.24
N PHE A 21 -10.75 -7.90 7.47
CA PHE A 21 -10.71 -9.16 6.72
C PHE A 21 -11.87 -10.09 7.07
N SER A 22 -12.40 -10.02 8.29
CA SER A 22 -13.57 -10.84 8.69
C SER A 22 -14.87 -10.42 8.02
N ARG A 23 -14.90 -9.26 7.33
CA ARG A 23 -16.09 -8.68 6.69
C ARG A 23 -16.10 -8.85 5.17
N THR A 24 -15.08 -9.48 4.60
CA THR A 24 -14.97 -9.70 3.16
C THR A 24 -16.09 -10.60 2.67
N LYS A 25 -16.66 -10.25 1.51
CA LYS A 25 -17.78 -10.98 0.90
C LYS A 25 -17.38 -11.77 -0.33
N SER A 26 -16.16 -11.57 -0.83
CA SER A 26 -15.61 -12.26 -2.00
C SER A 26 -14.09 -12.34 -1.96
N ASP A 27 -13.54 -13.32 -2.68
CA ASP A 27 -12.10 -13.50 -2.86
C ASP A 27 -11.43 -12.28 -3.51
N GLN A 28 -12.17 -11.56 -4.36
CA GLN A 28 -11.67 -10.34 -5.00
C GLN A 28 -11.50 -9.20 -3.98
N GLU A 29 -12.48 -9.01 -3.10
CA GLU A 29 -12.40 -8.02 -2.02
C GLU A 29 -11.27 -8.39 -1.03
N GLU A 30 -11.11 -9.67 -0.72
CA GLU A 30 -10.02 -10.14 0.13
C GLU A 30 -8.64 -9.86 -0.48
N ARG A 31 -8.45 -10.19 -1.76
CA ARG A 31 -7.21 -9.88 -2.49
C ARG A 31 -6.90 -8.39 -2.48
N GLN A 32 -7.91 -7.55 -2.68
CA GLN A 32 -7.80 -6.10 -2.65
C GLN A 32 -7.37 -5.59 -1.27
N LEU A 33 -7.94 -6.10 -0.18
CA LEU A 33 -7.54 -5.72 1.18
C LEU A 33 -6.11 -6.13 1.51
N TYR A 34 -5.68 -7.32 1.08
CA TYR A 34 -4.30 -7.76 1.25
C TYR A 34 -3.32 -6.96 0.39
N GLY A 35 -3.72 -6.54 -0.82
CA GLY A 35 -2.94 -5.62 -1.64
C GLY A 35 -2.76 -4.24 -0.99
N VAL A 36 -3.84 -3.70 -0.37
CA VAL A 36 -3.76 -2.48 0.45
C VAL A 36 -2.80 -2.67 1.63
N LEU A 37 -2.94 -3.78 2.35
CA LEU A 37 -2.09 -4.13 3.48
C LEU A 37 -0.60 -4.17 3.08
N LEU A 38 -0.30 -4.79 1.93
CA LEU A 38 1.05 -4.88 1.36
C LEU A 38 1.59 -3.51 0.98
N ALA A 39 0.81 -2.70 0.26
CA ALA A 39 1.22 -1.37 -0.17
C ALA A 39 1.53 -0.49 1.04
N SER A 40 0.67 -0.51 2.05
CA SER A 40 0.91 0.18 3.31
C SER A 40 2.19 -0.30 3.99
N ALA A 41 2.42 -1.61 4.08
CA ALA A 41 3.61 -2.15 4.71
C ALA A 41 4.89 -1.70 4.00
N TYR A 42 4.95 -1.80 2.66
CA TYR A 42 6.09 -1.33 1.88
C TYR A 42 6.36 0.16 2.10
N SER A 43 5.31 0.98 2.16
CA SER A 43 5.42 2.41 2.44
C SER A 43 5.96 2.76 3.83
N THR A 44 5.90 1.86 4.82
CA THR A 44 6.51 2.10 6.14
C THR A 44 8.02 1.98 6.14
N ARG A 45 8.61 1.27 5.15
CA ARG A 45 10.04 0.89 5.11
C ARG A 45 10.54 0.13 6.34
N ASN A 46 9.65 -0.39 7.18
CA ASN A 46 10.02 -1.21 8.34
C ASN A 46 10.15 -2.68 7.91
N GLU A 47 11.38 -3.20 7.86
CA GLU A 47 11.67 -4.55 7.35
C GLU A 47 10.92 -5.66 8.09
N SER A 48 10.74 -5.49 9.41
CA SER A 48 10.01 -6.44 10.25
C SER A 48 8.53 -6.46 9.90
N VAL A 49 7.91 -5.30 9.75
CA VAL A 49 6.50 -5.18 9.34
C VAL A 49 6.32 -5.74 7.93
N ILE A 50 7.17 -5.36 6.98
CA ILE A 50 7.09 -5.82 5.59
C ILE A 50 7.20 -7.34 5.53
N SER A 51 8.23 -7.93 6.14
CA SER A 51 8.45 -9.37 6.10
C SER A 51 7.27 -10.15 6.69
N ASN A 52 6.70 -9.67 7.79
CA ASN A 52 5.54 -10.28 8.42
C ASN A 52 4.27 -10.17 7.55
N ILE A 53 4.02 -9.00 6.97
CA ILE A 53 2.85 -8.76 6.13
C ILE A 53 2.95 -9.53 4.81
N VAL A 54 4.11 -9.56 4.16
CA VAL A 54 4.36 -10.37 2.96
C VAL A 54 4.13 -11.85 3.24
N TYR A 55 4.64 -12.36 4.37
CA TYR A 55 4.40 -13.75 4.76
C TYR A 55 2.91 -14.06 4.93
N ILE A 56 2.15 -13.13 5.51
CA ILE A 56 0.70 -13.30 5.72
C ILE A 56 -0.06 -13.21 4.39
N ALA A 57 0.27 -12.24 3.54
CA ALA A 57 -0.50 -11.91 2.35
C ALA A 57 -0.29 -12.89 1.19
N ARG A 58 0.88 -13.54 1.09
CA ARG A 58 1.22 -14.44 -0.03
C ARG A 58 0.25 -15.61 -0.24
N ASP A 59 -0.49 -15.99 0.81
CA ASP A 59 -1.47 -17.08 0.74
C ASP A 59 -2.82 -16.61 0.15
N TYR A 60 -3.02 -15.29 0.02
CA TYR A 60 -4.28 -14.66 -0.39
C TYR A 60 -4.17 -13.79 -1.64
N VAL A 61 -2.95 -13.44 -2.06
CA VAL A 61 -2.69 -12.64 -3.24
C VAL A 61 -1.73 -13.34 -4.19
N ASP A 62 -1.90 -13.07 -5.47
CA ASP A 62 -0.98 -13.54 -6.50
C ASP A 62 0.22 -12.59 -6.66
N VAL A 63 1.25 -13.05 -7.36
CA VAL A 63 2.50 -12.29 -7.58
C VAL A 63 2.23 -10.94 -8.25
N SER A 64 1.23 -10.84 -9.14
CA SER A 64 0.92 -9.57 -9.80
C SER A 64 0.39 -8.53 -8.81
N THR A 65 -0.42 -8.95 -7.84
CA THR A 65 -0.91 -8.07 -6.77
C THR A 65 0.22 -7.60 -5.86
N ILE A 66 1.17 -8.48 -5.53
CA ILE A 66 2.37 -8.11 -4.75
C ILE A 66 3.19 -7.06 -5.51
N ASN A 67 3.44 -7.29 -6.79
CA ASN A 67 4.20 -6.36 -7.63
C ASN A 67 3.48 -5.02 -7.80
N ALA A 68 2.16 -5.03 -7.95
CA ALA A 68 1.33 -3.83 -7.98
C ALA A 68 1.44 -3.04 -6.67
N ALA A 69 1.40 -3.71 -5.51
CA ALA A 69 1.55 -3.08 -4.21
C ALA A 69 2.94 -2.46 -4.00
N LYS A 70 4.01 -3.15 -4.41
CA LYS A 70 5.38 -2.60 -4.41
C LYS A 70 5.49 -1.37 -5.30
N SER A 71 4.96 -1.45 -6.53
CA SER A 71 4.97 -0.34 -7.48
C SER A 71 4.16 0.85 -6.98
N ALA A 72 3.05 0.62 -6.28
CA ALA A 72 2.25 1.67 -5.67
C ALA A 72 3.02 2.38 -4.53
N ALA A 73 3.70 1.61 -3.67
CA ALA A 73 4.56 2.16 -2.62
C ALA A 73 5.73 2.97 -3.20
N ALA A 74 6.44 2.42 -4.19
CA ALA A 74 7.52 3.11 -4.88
C ALA A 74 7.02 4.39 -5.55
N LEU A 75 5.86 4.35 -6.22
CA LEU A 75 5.27 5.50 -6.87
C LEU A 75 4.87 6.60 -5.88
N ALA A 76 4.31 6.24 -4.73
CA ALA A 76 3.91 7.21 -3.69
C ALA A 76 5.08 7.98 -3.06
N GLU A 77 6.31 7.47 -3.18
CA GLU A 77 7.52 8.15 -2.71
C GLU A 77 8.09 9.12 -3.73
N ILE A 78 7.66 9.02 -4.97
CA ILE A 78 8.06 9.91 -6.04
C ILE A 78 7.22 11.16 -5.93
N LYS A 79 7.86 12.33 -5.81
CA LYS A 79 7.17 13.61 -5.98
C LYS A 79 6.67 13.70 -7.42
N LEU A 80 5.40 13.43 -7.60
CA LEU A 80 4.76 13.49 -8.91
C LEU A 80 4.21 14.90 -9.12
N ASP A 81 4.75 15.61 -10.12
CA ASP A 81 4.17 16.85 -10.59
C ASP A 81 2.95 16.53 -11.48
N TYR A 82 1.83 16.20 -10.83
CA TYR A 82 0.63 15.69 -11.50
C TYR A 82 -0.27 16.80 -12.06
N LYS A 83 -0.38 16.87 -13.38
CA LYS A 83 -1.53 17.46 -14.10
C LYS A 83 -2.49 16.37 -14.56
N GLY A 84 -3.37 15.92 -13.65
CA GLY A 84 -4.53 15.05 -13.97
C GLY A 84 -4.21 13.56 -14.19
N LEU A 85 -5.16 12.70 -13.83
CA LEU A 85 -5.16 11.26 -14.11
C LEU A 85 -6.46 10.91 -14.88
N PRO A 86 -6.45 9.96 -15.83
CA PRO A 86 -6.01 8.57 -15.60
C PRO A 86 -5.09 8.02 -16.70
N ARG A 87 -3.79 7.91 -16.37
CA ARG A 87 -2.70 7.09 -16.95
C ARG A 87 -1.41 7.89 -16.82
N LEU A 88 -0.38 7.24 -16.32
CA LEU A 88 0.97 7.80 -16.21
C LEU A 88 1.59 7.95 -17.61
N GLU A 89 1.17 8.99 -18.34
CA GLU A 89 1.84 9.41 -19.58
C GLU A 89 3.05 10.33 -19.31
N SER A 90 3.22 10.83 -18.08
CA SER A 90 4.36 11.65 -17.71
C SER A 90 5.61 10.83 -17.36
N ASP A 91 6.78 11.40 -17.66
CA ASP A 91 8.09 10.86 -17.29
C ASP A 91 8.26 10.90 -15.78
N ILE A 92 8.32 9.70 -15.17
CA ILE A 92 8.48 9.52 -13.74
C ILE A 92 9.98 9.58 -13.44
N TYR A 93 10.42 10.53 -12.60
CA TYR A 93 11.80 10.59 -12.11
C TYR A 93 11.84 10.13 -10.66
N ILE A 94 12.48 8.98 -10.40
CA ILE A 94 12.56 8.42 -9.05
C ILE A 94 13.77 8.99 -8.33
N TYR A 95 13.51 9.81 -7.31
CA TYR A 95 14.54 10.39 -6.44
C TYR A 95 14.30 9.95 -5.00
N SER A 96 14.89 8.82 -4.60
CA SER A 96 15.17 8.40 -3.21
C SER A 96 15.18 6.88 -3.15
N HIS A 97 16.36 6.27 -3.11
CA HIS A 97 16.46 4.84 -2.81
C HIS A 97 17.50 4.61 -1.72
N ASN A 98 17.06 3.96 -0.65
CA ASN A 98 17.94 3.16 0.18
C ASN A 98 18.20 1.85 -0.58
N GLU A 99 19.40 1.68 -1.14
CA GLU A 99 19.73 0.53 -2.00
C GLU A 99 19.53 -0.82 -1.30
N GLY A 100 19.75 -0.89 0.03
CA GLY A 100 19.53 -2.11 0.80
C GLY A 100 18.06 -2.54 0.86
N TYR A 101 17.15 -1.57 1.00
CA TYR A 101 15.71 -1.80 0.99
C TYR A 101 15.22 -2.30 -0.38
N VAL A 102 15.70 -1.67 -1.46
CA VAL A 102 15.35 -2.04 -2.83
C VAL A 102 15.77 -3.49 -3.12
N GLN A 103 16.99 -3.86 -2.75
CA GLN A 103 17.49 -5.21 -2.96
C GLN A 103 16.76 -6.25 -2.10
N ALA A 104 16.50 -5.95 -0.82
CA ALA A 104 15.86 -6.90 0.10
C ALA A 104 14.42 -7.25 -0.31
N PHE A 105 13.71 -6.30 -0.91
CA PHE A 105 12.28 -6.46 -1.23
C PHE A 105 11.96 -6.43 -2.72
N ASP A 106 12.97 -6.34 -3.59
CA ASP A 106 12.80 -6.29 -5.06
C ASP A 106 11.77 -5.21 -5.44
N VAL A 107 12.04 -3.98 -4.99
CA VAL A 107 11.15 -2.83 -5.19
C VAL A 107 11.39 -2.23 -6.56
N PRO A 108 10.35 -2.02 -7.39
CA PRO A 108 10.50 -1.44 -8.72
C PRO A 108 11.15 -0.06 -8.68
N THR A 109 12.17 0.13 -9.52
CA THR A 109 12.96 1.38 -9.57
C THR A 109 12.93 2.05 -10.93
N THR A 110 12.16 1.51 -11.88
CA THR A 110 12.00 2.13 -13.20
C THR A 110 10.54 2.46 -13.51
N PRO A 111 10.27 3.55 -14.25
CA PRO A 111 8.92 3.90 -14.68
C PRO A 111 8.25 2.81 -15.53
N ALA A 112 9.03 2.06 -16.31
CA ALA A 112 8.53 0.98 -17.16
C ALA A 112 8.00 -0.20 -16.33
N GLU A 113 8.76 -0.65 -15.33
CA GLU A 113 8.33 -1.69 -14.38
C GLU A 113 7.06 -1.26 -13.63
N ILE A 114 7.04 -0.01 -13.14
CA ILE A 114 5.88 0.54 -12.42
C ILE A 114 4.64 0.54 -13.32
N LYS A 115 4.75 0.96 -14.59
CA LYS A 115 3.64 0.95 -15.55
C LYS A 115 3.18 -0.47 -15.89
N GLU A 116 4.10 -1.43 -15.98
CA GLU A 116 3.74 -2.82 -16.25
C GLU A 116 2.91 -3.45 -15.11
N ASN A 117 3.20 -3.08 -13.87
CA ASN A 117 2.52 -3.60 -12.68
C ASN A 117 1.13 -2.96 -12.43
N GLN A 118 0.69 -2.01 -13.26
CA GLN A 118 -0.58 -1.28 -13.14
C GLN A 118 -1.76 -1.91 -13.88
N LYS A 119 -1.64 -3.18 -14.31
CA LYS A 119 -2.64 -3.83 -15.18
C LYS A 119 -4.07 -3.89 -14.60
N ASP A 120 -4.24 -3.70 -13.29
CA ASP A 120 -5.54 -3.56 -12.62
C ASP A 120 -5.71 -2.16 -11.99
N ASP A 121 -6.27 -1.24 -12.79
CA ASP A 121 -6.32 0.20 -12.50
C ASP A 121 -7.04 0.52 -11.16
N MET A 122 -8.14 -0.16 -10.85
CA MET A 122 -8.92 0.13 -9.65
C MET A 122 -8.20 -0.32 -8.37
N ASN A 123 -7.58 -1.50 -8.39
CA ASN A 123 -6.83 -2.00 -7.25
C ASN A 123 -5.55 -1.20 -7.05
N PHE A 124 -4.83 -0.89 -8.12
CA PHE A 124 -3.63 -0.08 -8.06
C PHE A 124 -3.89 1.32 -7.48
N GLN A 125 -4.99 1.98 -7.86
CA GLN A 125 -5.35 3.28 -7.29
C GLN A 125 -5.55 3.24 -5.77
N LEU A 126 -6.12 2.17 -5.23
CA LEU A 126 -6.32 2.03 -3.78
C LEU A 126 -5.02 1.72 -3.05
N PHE A 127 -4.14 0.93 -3.68
CA PHE A 127 -2.79 0.67 -3.16
C PHE A 127 -1.99 1.96 -3.11
N LEU A 128 -2.03 2.75 -4.20
CA LEU A 128 -1.35 4.04 -4.30
C LEU A 128 -1.91 5.05 -3.30
N LEU A 129 -3.23 5.04 -3.06
CA LEU A 129 -3.86 5.88 -2.06
C LEU A 129 -3.39 5.53 -0.64
N ALA A 130 -3.34 4.24 -0.31
CA ALA A 130 -2.84 3.74 0.97
C ALA A 130 -1.37 4.10 1.20
N ALA A 131 -0.55 3.93 0.17
CA ALA A 131 0.86 4.28 0.19
C ALA A 131 1.08 5.79 0.35
N SER A 132 0.37 6.60 -0.45
CA SER A 132 0.46 8.06 -0.39
C SER A 132 0.01 8.63 0.96
N PHE A 133 -0.97 8.01 1.62
CA PHE A 133 -1.36 8.40 2.98
C PHE A 133 -0.20 8.32 3.98
N ILE A 134 0.73 7.38 3.79
CA ILE A 134 1.89 7.17 4.65
C ILE A 134 3.06 8.07 4.23
N THR A 135 3.33 8.19 2.93
CA THR A 135 4.58 8.82 2.42
C THR A 135 4.43 10.26 1.94
N ASP A 136 3.28 10.64 1.39
CA ASP A 136 3.02 11.98 0.82
C ASP A 136 1.54 12.36 1.00
N PHE A 137 1.25 12.91 2.19
CA PHE A 137 -0.11 13.29 2.58
C PHE A 137 -0.72 14.34 1.64
N ASP A 138 0.09 15.24 1.08
CA ASP A 138 -0.38 16.25 0.13
C ASP A 138 -0.85 15.60 -1.18
N ASN A 139 -0.10 14.61 -1.68
CA ASN A 139 -0.49 13.82 -2.84
C ASN A 139 -1.77 13.01 -2.56
N TYR A 140 -1.86 12.38 -1.39
CA TYR A 140 -3.08 11.71 -0.93
C TYR A 140 -4.31 12.64 -0.96
N LEU A 141 -4.20 13.87 -0.43
CA LEU A 141 -5.30 14.84 -0.45
C LEU A 141 -5.69 15.24 -1.88
N LYS A 142 -4.72 15.36 -2.79
CA LYS A 142 -4.99 15.64 -4.21
C LYS A 142 -5.75 14.49 -4.87
N MET A 143 -5.29 13.24 -4.66
CA MET A 143 -5.95 12.04 -5.18
C MET A 143 -7.39 11.91 -4.67
N LEU A 144 -7.61 12.14 -3.36
CA LEU A 144 -8.95 12.12 -2.78
C LEU A 144 -9.88 13.19 -3.36
N LYS A 145 -9.40 14.40 -3.60
CA LYS A 145 -10.22 15.48 -4.19
C LYS A 145 -10.60 15.20 -5.65
N GLN A 146 -9.71 14.53 -6.39
CA GLN A 146 -9.95 14.16 -7.78
C GLN A 146 -10.95 13.00 -7.92
N GLN A 147 -10.97 12.08 -6.94
CA GLN A 147 -12.08 11.17 -6.76
C GLN A 147 -13.30 12.00 -6.30
N LYS A 148 -14.15 12.42 -7.26
CA LYS A 148 -15.29 13.36 -7.10
C LYS A 148 -16.24 13.13 -5.91
N SER A 149 -16.11 12.01 -5.23
CA SER A 149 -16.61 11.77 -3.87
C SER A 149 -15.65 10.74 -3.29
N GLY A 150 -14.74 11.17 -2.40
CA GLY A 150 -13.74 10.28 -1.79
C GLY A 150 -14.40 8.96 -1.40
N SER A 151 -14.05 7.89 -2.11
CA SER A 151 -14.77 6.63 -2.08
C SER A 151 -15.03 6.24 -0.63
N THR A 152 -16.29 6.07 -0.23
CA THR A 152 -16.65 5.69 1.15
C THR A 152 -15.86 4.46 1.60
N TYR A 153 -15.54 3.58 0.66
CA TYR A 153 -14.65 2.44 0.88
C TYR A 153 -13.20 2.84 1.18
N ALA A 154 -12.63 3.79 0.43
CA ALA A 154 -11.29 4.30 0.69
C ALA A 154 -11.18 4.90 2.11
N LEU A 155 -12.13 5.76 2.49
CA LEU A 155 -12.12 6.43 3.79
C LEU A 155 -12.39 5.49 4.96
N ASN A 156 -13.29 4.52 4.80
CA ASN A 156 -13.71 3.64 5.90
C ASN A 156 -12.89 2.36 6.01
N THR A 157 -12.10 2.01 5.00
CA THR A 157 -11.37 0.74 4.95
C THR A 157 -9.89 0.94 4.64
N VAL A 158 -9.57 1.56 3.49
CA VAL A 158 -8.18 1.67 3.02
C VAL A 158 -7.32 2.52 3.96
N ILE A 159 -7.80 3.72 4.31
CA ILE A 159 -7.05 4.64 5.18
C ILE A 159 -6.91 4.12 6.61
N PRO A 160 -7.95 3.54 7.25
CA PRO A 160 -7.79 2.88 8.54
C PRO A 160 -6.76 1.75 8.53
N ILE A 161 -6.71 0.92 7.47
CA ILE A 161 -5.69 -0.13 7.34
C ILE A 161 -4.29 0.50 7.27
N ALA A 162 -4.10 1.49 6.40
CA ALA A 162 -2.82 2.19 6.23
C ALA A 162 -2.34 2.84 7.53
N ALA A 163 -3.25 3.53 8.23
CA ALA A 163 -2.96 4.15 9.52
C ALA A 163 -2.54 3.12 10.57
N ILE A 164 -3.27 2.00 10.68
CA ILE A 164 -2.90 0.96 11.66
C ILE A 164 -1.52 0.37 11.33
N ILE A 165 -1.23 0.12 10.05
CA ILE A 165 0.07 -0.42 9.65
C ILE A 165 1.20 0.56 9.95
N GLN A 166 1.00 1.85 9.68
CA GLN A 166 1.97 2.89 10.06
C GLN A 166 2.18 2.93 11.58
N THR A 167 1.10 2.91 12.37
CA THR A 167 1.20 2.87 13.83
C THR A 167 1.96 1.64 14.30
N ILE A 168 1.72 0.47 13.71
CA ILE A 168 2.46 -0.76 14.04
C ILE A 168 3.93 -0.58 13.73
N ALA A 169 4.28 -0.04 12.56
CA ALA A 169 5.69 0.19 12.18
C ALA A 169 6.42 1.18 13.08
N GLU A 170 5.72 2.12 13.73
CA GLU A 170 6.31 3.08 14.67
C GLU A 170 6.58 2.48 16.06
N ILE A 171 5.86 1.42 16.44
CA ILE A 171 5.96 0.80 17.76
C ILE A 171 6.71 -0.55 17.74
N THR A 172 7.21 -0.97 16.59
CA THR A 172 7.97 -2.22 16.38
C THR A 172 9.33 -1.95 15.80
#